data_AF-A0A3D1R890-F1
#
_entry.id   AF-A0A3D1R890-F1
#
_cell.length_a   1.000
_cell.length_b   1.000
_cell.length_c   1.000
_cell.angle_alpha   90.00
_cell.angle_beta   90.00
_cell.angle_gamma   90.00
#
_symmetry.space_group_name_H-M   'P 1'
#
loop_
_entity.id
_entity.type
_entity.pdbx_description
1 polymer ?
#
loop_
_entity_poly.entity_id
_entity_poly.type
_entity_poly.pdbx_seq_one_letter_code
_entity_poly.pdbx_strand_id
1 'polypeptide(L)'
;MLARFLIYGALGWCLEVLFTGVSAVVFKRDRAATGKTYLWMFPIYGATALLLERLHDAMSAPLPVRALVYVLVIYLAELSAGWTLRRLLGRCPWDYTGRGLNFRGLIRLDYAPAWLLVALLFEPTRRLVGDFAASPAVRELATRVLSLG
;
A
#
# COMPACT_ATOMS: atom_id res chain seq x y z
N MET A 1 16.82 0.58 3.45
CA MET A 1 15.85 -0.08 2.55
C MET A 1 14.95 -1.06 3.30
N LEU A 2 15.50 -2.08 3.99
CA LEU A 2 14.69 -3.07 4.72
C LEU A 2 13.75 -2.45 5.77
N ALA A 3 14.25 -1.58 6.66
CA ALA A 3 13.40 -0.92 7.66
C ALA A 3 12.22 -0.16 7.03
N ARG A 4 12.48 0.61 5.97
CA ARG A 4 11.42 1.35 5.25
C ARG A 4 10.41 0.40 4.60
N PHE A 5 10.86 -0.68 3.96
CA PHE A 5 9.98 -1.72 3.42
C PHE A 5 9.03 -2.27 4.48
N LEU A 6 9.57 -2.64 5.65
CA LEU A 6 8.78 -3.19 6.76
C LEU A 6 7.78 -2.16 7.31
N ILE A 7 8.22 -0.92 7.50
CA ILE A 7 7.36 0.18 7.98
C ILE A 7 6.22 0.44 6.98
N TYR A 8 6.53 0.55 5.68
CA TYR A 8 5.50 0.76 4.66
C TYR A 8 4.54 -0.42 4.54
N GLY A 9 5.03 -1.65 4.60
CA GLY A 9 4.18 -2.84 4.62
C GLY A 9 3.18 -2.81 5.78
N ALA A 10 3.67 -2.47 6.98
CA ALA A 10 2.84 -2.34 8.17
C ALA A 10 1.83 -1.18 8.07
N LEU A 11 2.27 0.01 7.63
CA LEU A 11 1.39 1.16 7.41
C LEU A 11 0.30 0.86 6.39
N GLY A 12 0.63 0.17 5.31
CA GLY A 12 -0.33 -0.25 4.29
C GLY A 12 -1.38 -1.22 4.85
N TRP A 13 -0.97 -2.21 5.65
CA TRP A 13 -1.92 -3.08 6.37
C TRP A 13 -2.83 -2.30 7.32
N CYS A 14 -2.28 -1.40 8.13
CA CYS A 14 -3.09 -0.57 9.02
C CYS A 14 -4.11 0.24 8.22
N LEU A 15 -3.69 0.85 7.11
CA LEU A 15 -4.58 1.60 6.22
C LEU A 15 -5.69 0.71 5.65
N GLU A 16 -5.37 -0.49 5.18
CA GLU A 16 -6.34 -1.42 4.60
C GLU A 16 -7.35 -1.94 5.64
N VAL A 17 -6.88 -2.29 6.84
CA VAL A 17 -7.73 -2.72 7.95
C VAL A 17 -8.68 -1.59 8.36
N LEU A 18 -8.19 -0.36 8.46
CA LEU A 18 -9.03 0.81 8.75
C LEU A 18 -10.04 1.05 7.62
N PHE A 19 -9.60 1.03 6.36
CA PHE A 19 -10.46 1.25 5.20
C PHE A 19 -11.58 0.22 5.11
N THR A 20 -11.26 -1.06 5.27
CA THR A 20 -12.23 -2.15 5.22
C THR A 20 -13.16 -2.17 6.44
N GLY A 21 -12.64 -1.83 7.63
CA GLY A 21 -13.44 -1.70 8.85
C GLY A 21 -14.45 -0.54 8.76
N VAL A 22 -14.01 0.64 8.34
CA VAL A 22 -14.90 1.79 8.08
C VAL A 22 -15.92 1.44 6.99
N SER A 23 -15.50 0.79 5.91
CA SER A 23 -16.40 0.34 4.85
C SER A 23 -17.44 -0.66 5.37
N ALA A 24 -17.10 -1.52 6.33
CA ALA A 24 -18.04 -2.45 6.95
C ALA A 24 -19.12 -1.71 7.76
N VAL A 25 -18.74 -0.68 8.51
CA VAL A 25 -19.70 0.17 9.25
C VAL A 25 -20.61 0.91 8.28
N VAL A 26 -20.03 1.60 7.30
CA VAL A 26 -20.74 2.53 6.41
C VAL A 26 -21.65 1.79 5.43
N PHE A 27 -21.13 0.77 4.74
CA PHE A 27 -21.84 0.13 3.63
C PHE A 27 -22.55 -1.16 4.02
N LYS A 28 -22.12 -1.84 5.09
CA LYS A 28 -22.71 -3.12 5.53
C LYS A 28 -23.47 -3.03 6.85
N ARG A 29 -23.47 -1.86 7.50
CA ARG A 29 -24.05 -1.62 8.83
C ARG A 29 -23.48 -2.57 9.90
N ASP A 30 -22.27 -3.09 9.69
CA ASP A 30 -21.56 -3.89 10.67
C ASP A 30 -20.96 -2.97 11.74
N ARG A 31 -21.62 -2.89 12.90
CA ARG A 31 -21.16 -2.06 14.03
C ARG A 31 -19.90 -2.60 14.72
N ALA A 32 -19.53 -3.85 14.48
CA ALA A 32 -18.26 -4.38 14.96
C ALA A 32 -17.05 -3.83 14.19
N ALA A 33 -17.28 -3.13 13.06
CA ALA A 33 -16.24 -2.52 12.23
C ALA A 33 -15.14 -3.51 11.81
N THR A 34 -15.53 -4.73 11.42
CA THR A 34 -14.58 -5.81 11.13
C THR A 34 -13.72 -5.50 9.89
N GLY A 35 -12.49 -5.06 10.13
CA GLY A 35 -11.47 -4.86 9.09
C GLY A 35 -10.79 -6.17 8.66
N LYS A 36 -10.43 -6.27 7.38
CA LYS A 36 -9.75 -7.45 6.81
C LYS A 36 -8.64 -6.99 5.86
N THR A 37 -7.56 -7.75 5.85
CA THR A 37 -6.44 -7.61 4.89
C THR A 37 -5.92 -9.01 4.54
N TYR A 38 -5.06 -9.10 3.53
CA TYR A 38 -4.39 -10.33 3.13
C TYR A 38 -2.89 -10.24 3.41
N LEU A 39 -2.27 -11.37 3.76
CA LEU A 39 -0.84 -11.41 4.05
C LEU A 39 0.02 -10.92 2.88
N TRP A 40 -0.40 -11.23 1.64
CA TRP A 40 0.27 -10.79 0.42
C TRP A 40 0.27 -9.27 0.23
N MET A 41 -0.61 -8.53 0.90
CA MET A 41 -0.64 -7.07 0.77
C MET A 41 0.56 -6.40 1.42
N PHE A 42 1.19 -7.00 2.44
CA PHE A 42 2.39 -6.44 3.06
C PHE A 42 3.55 -6.25 2.09
N PRO A 43 4.02 -7.30 1.38
CA PRO A 43 5.11 -7.11 0.43
C PRO A 43 4.70 -6.22 -0.74
N ILE A 44 3.42 -6.21 -1.14
CA ILE A 44 2.93 -5.32 -2.20
C ILE A 44 3.01 -3.85 -1.75
N TYR A 45 2.50 -3.52 -0.56
CA TYR A 45 2.56 -2.16 -0.01
C TYR A 45 4.00 -1.70 0.21
N GLY A 46 4.82 -2.54 0.83
CA GLY A 46 6.23 -2.24 1.05
C GLY A 46 7.00 -1.97 -0.25
N ALA A 47 6.83 -2.84 -1.25
CA ALA A 47 7.51 -2.69 -2.54
C ALA A 47 6.99 -1.49 -3.34
N THR A 48 5.68 -1.27 -3.36
CA THR A 48 5.06 -0.14 -4.07
C THR A 48 5.51 1.17 -3.47
N ALA A 49 5.49 1.31 -2.14
CA ALA A 49 5.94 2.53 -1.47
C ALA A 49 7.43 2.84 -1.73
N LEU A 50 8.30 1.83 -1.74
CA LEU A 50 9.71 2.02 -2.11
C LEU A 50 9.88 2.44 -3.58
N LEU A 51 9.05 1.92 -4.49
CA LEU A 51 9.03 2.36 -5.88
C LEU A 51 8.58 3.83 -5.98
N LEU A 52 7.55 4.22 -5.22
CA LEU A 52 7.10 5.61 -5.15
C LEU A 52 8.17 6.56 -4.58
N GLU A 53 8.98 6.15 -3.60
CA GLU A 53 10.14 6.93 -3.14
C GLU A 53 11.11 7.23 -4.28
N ARG A 54 11.52 6.19 -5.02
CA ARG A 54 12.44 6.33 -6.15
C ARG A 54 11.86 7.22 -7.24
N LEU A 55 10.57 7.07 -7.50
CA LEU A 55 9.87 7.87 -8.50
C LEU A 55 9.76 9.34 -8.08
N HIS A 56 9.51 9.61 -6.80
CA HIS A 56 9.54 10.97 -6.26
C HIS A 56 10.89 11.63 -6.50
N ASP A 57 11.99 10.93 -6.20
CA ASP A 57 13.35 11.47 -6.37
C ASP A 57 13.72 11.68 -7.86
N ALA A 58 13.13 10.88 -8.76
CA ALA A 58 13.36 10.98 -10.20
C ALA A 58 12.47 12.01 -10.92
N MET A 59 11.43 12.54 -10.26
CA MET A 59 10.44 13.42 -10.89
C MET A 59 10.55 14.87 -10.42
N SER A 60 10.86 15.78 -11.35
CA SER A 60 10.68 17.22 -11.15
C SER A 60 9.33 17.66 -11.71
N ALA A 61 8.27 17.48 -10.93
CA ALA A 61 6.89 17.87 -11.28
C ALA A 61 6.14 18.38 -10.05
N PRO A 62 5.11 19.23 -10.15
CA PRO A 62 4.36 19.69 -8.99
C PRO A 62 3.56 18.55 -8.32
N LEU A 63 3.22 18.71 -7.03
CA LEU A 63 2.56 17.68 -6.22
C LEU A 63 1.32 17.06 -6.89
N PRO A 64 0.39 17.80 -7.52
CA PRO A 64 -0.78 17.20 -8.16
C PRO A 64 -0.41 16.23 -9.28
N VAL A 65 0.61 16.56 -10.08
CA VAL A 65 1.08 15.70 -11.18
C VAL A 65 1.72 14.44 -10.60
N ARG A 66 2.59 14.58 -9.60
CA ARG A 66 3.19 13.41 -8.92
C ARG A 66 2.14 12.52 -8.29
N ALA A 67 1.13 13.08 -7.63
CA ALA A 67 0.05 12.33 -7.01
C ALA A 67 -0.75 11.50 -8.04
N LEU A 68 -1.06 12.07 -9.21
CA LEU A 68 -1.70 11.32 -10.30
C LEU A 68 -0.81 10.17 -10.79
N VAL A 69 0.49 10.40 -10.93
CA VAL A 69 1.43 9.33 -11.31
C VAL A 69 1.49 8.25 -10.23
N TYR A 70 1.49 8.61 -8.94
CA TYR A 70 1.46 7.62 -7.86
C TYR A 70 0.19 6.77 -7.91
N VAL A 71 -0.98 7.37 -8.19
CA VAL A 71 -2.24 6.62 -8.38
C VAL A 71 -2.11 5.58 -9.50
N LEU A 72 -1.50 5.96 -10.64
CA LEU A 72 -1.26 5.03 -11.73
C LEU A 72 -0.32 3.89 -11.31
N VAL A 73 0.76 4.20 -10.58
CA VAL A 73 1.69 3.18 -10.06
C VAL A 73 1.01 2.25 -9.06
N ILE A 74 0.15 2.76 -8.17
CA ILE A 74 -0.63 1.95 -7.23
C ILE A 74 -1.55 0.99 -8.00
N TYR A 75 -2.27 1.46 -9.01
CA TYR A 75 -3.10 0.58 -9.84
C TYR A 75 -2.29 -0.47 -10.58
N LEU A 76 -1.14 -0.10 -11.14
CA LEU A 76 -0.26 -1.05 -11.82
C LEU A 76 0.30 -2.09 -10.84
N ALA A 77 0.66 -1.70 -9.63
CA ALA A 77 1.13 -2.60 -8.59
C ALA A 77 0.02 -3.58 -8.16
N GLU A 78 -1.19 -3.08 -7.90
CA GLU A 78 -2.34 -3.92 -7.53
C GLU A 78 -2.73 -4.88 -8.66
N LEU A 79 -2.77 -4.39 -9.90
CA LEU A 79 -3.10 -5.19 -11.08
C LEU A 79 -2.04 -6.28 -11.34
N SER A 80 -0.76 -5.93 -11.30
CA SER A 80 0.34 -6.87 -11.55
C SER A 80 0.48 -7.90 -10.43
N ALA A 81 0.36 -7.48 -9.16
CA ALA A 81 0.39 -8.39 -8.03
C ALA A 81 -0.82 -9.33 -8.03
N GLY A 82 -2.02 -8.79 -8.25
CA GLY A 82 -3.24 -9.59 -8.30
C GLY A 82 -3.24 -10.60 -9.47
N TRP A 83 -2.73 -10.19 -10.64
CA TRP A 83 -2.53 -11.10 -11.76
C TRP A 83 -1.51 -12.20 -11.43
N THR A 84 -0.38 -11.84 -10.83
CA THR A 84 0.69 -12.79 -10.46
C THR A 84 0.18 -13.80 -9.44
N LEU A 85 -0.49 -13.35 -8.37
CA LEU A 85 -1.06 -14.22 -7.36
C LEU A 85 -2.14 -15.14 -7.95
N ARG A 86 -2.97 -14.64 -8.86
CA ARG A 86 -3.94 -15.47 -9.58
C ARG A 86 -3.28 -16.58 -10.38
N ARG A 87 -2.13 -16.31 -11.01
CA ARG A 87 -1.36 -17.33 -11.74
C ARG A 87 -0.69 -18.35 -10.82
N LEU A 88 -0.15 -17.91 -9.70
CA LEU A 88 0.61 -18.78 -8.78
C LEU A 88 -0.28 -19.62 -7.86
N LEU A 89 -1.40 -19.05 -7.39
CA LEU A 89 -2.27 -19.66 -6.38
C LEU A 89 -3.59 -20.17 -6.97
N GLY A 90 -3.81 -20.00 -8.27
CA GLY A 90 -5.09 -20.24 -8.94
C GLY A 90 -6.16 -19.19 -8.64
N ARG A 91 -5.92 -18.27 -7.70
CA ARG A 91 -6.84 -17.19 -7.32
C ARG A 91 -6.11 -15.95 -6.81
N CYS A 92 -6.69 -14.78 -7.04
CA CYS A 92 -6.26 -13.56 -6.36
C CYS A 92 -6.92 -13.53 -4.96
N PRO A 93 -6.19 -13.23 -3.87
CA PRO A 93 -6.77 -13.20 -2.53
C PRO A 93 -7.95 -12.23 -2.42
N TRP A 94 -7.85 -11.08 -3.09
CA TRP A 94 -8.96 -10.17 -3.32
C TRP A 94 -9.59 -10.41 -4.69
N ASP A 95 -10.92 -10.31 -4.74
CA ASP A 95 -11.69 -10.40 -5.98
C ASP A 95 -12.82 -9.36 -5.97
N TYR A 96 -12.74 -8.47 -6.95
CA TYR A 96 -13.72 -7.41 -7.19
C TYR A 96 -14.70 -7.74 -8.32
N THR A 97 -14.71 -8.96 -8.84
CA THR A 97 -15.65 -9.40 -9.88
C THR A 97 -17.09 -9.09 -9.46
N GLY A 98 -17.84 -8.42 -10.34
CA GLY A 98 -19.22 -8.00 -10.08
C GLY A 98 -19.39 -6.84 -9.09
N ARG A 99 -18.31 -6.16 -8.68
CA ARG A 99 -18.37 -5.03 -7.72
C ARG A 99 -17.76 -3.77 -8.31
N GLY A 100 -18.47 -2.65 -8.21
CA GLY A 100 -17.98 -1.32 -8.62
C GLY A 100 -17.46 -1.26 -10.05
N LEU A 101 -16.65 -0.25 -10.34
CA LEU A 101 -15.98 -0.09 -11.64
C LEU A 101 -14.68 -0.90 -11.65
N ASN A 102 -14.80 -2.23 -11.62
CA ASN A 102 -13.65 -3.13 -11.56
C ASN A 102 -13.07 -3.44 -12.95
N PHE A 103 -11.76 -3.69 -12.98
CA PHE A 103 -11.06 -4.23 -14.15
C PHE A 103 -10.52 -5.63 -13.84
N ARG A 104 -11.04 -6.63 -14.58
CA ARG A 104 -10.69 -8.06 -14.44
C ARG A 104 -10.87 -8.64 -13.02
N GLY A 105 -11.67 -7.98 -12.18
CA GLY A 105 -11.81 -8.29 -10.76
C GLY A 105 -10.55 -8.05 -9.92
N LEU A 106 -9.53 -7.39 -10.46
CA LEU A 106 -8.22 -7.21 -9.81
C LEU A 106 -8.02 -5.82 -9.20
N ILE A 107 -8.60 -4.79 -9.81
CA ILE A 107 -8.55 -3.41 -9.33
C ILE A 107 -9.94 -2.77 -9.43
N ARG A 108 -10.18 -1.72 -8.65
CA ARG A 108 -11.39 -0.89 -8.70
C ARG A 108 -11.06 0.56 -9.09
N LEU A 109 -11.48 0.97 -10.28
CA LEU A 109 -11.23 2.32 -10.81
C LEU A 109 -11.98 3.39 -10.01
N ASP A 110 -13.09 3.01 -9.39
CA ASP A 110 -13.85 3.88 -8.48
C ASP A 110 -13.18 4.08 -7.10
N TYR A 111 -12.04 3.41 -6.83
CA TYR A 111 -11.17 3.73 -5.68
C TYR A 111 -10.18 4.86 -5.97
N ALA A 112 -10.19 5.46 -7.18
CA ALA A 112 -9.28 6.53 -7.54
C ALA A 112 -9.28 7.71 -6.53
N PRO A 113 -10.41 8.16 -5.96
CA PRO A 113 -10.38 9.20 -4.93
C PRO A 113 -9.63 8.79 -3.65
N ALA A 114 -9.79 7.52 -3.22
CA ALA A 114 -9.07 7.00 -2.07
C ALA A 114 -7.57 6.88 -2.36
N TRP A 115 -7.21 6.40 -3.55
CA TRP A 115 -5.81 6.33 -3.98
C TRP A 115 -5.18 7.71 -4.15
N LEU A 116 -5.94 8.70 -4.62
CA LEU A 116 -5.46 10.08 -4.70
C LEU A 116 -5.15 10.65 -3.31
N LEU A 117 -6.00 10.38 -2.32
CA LEU A 117 -5.73 10.77 -0.94
C LEU A 117 -4.45 10.10 -0.41
N VAL A 118 -4.28 8.80 -0.64
CA VAL A 118 -3.05 8.07 -0.28
C VAL A 118 -1.83 8.67 -0.98
N ALA A 119 -1.95 9.00 -2.26
CA ALA A 119 -0.89 9.60 -3.06
C ALA A 119 -0.49 10.99 -2.55
N LEU A 120 -1.44 11.82 -2.12
CA LEU A 120 -1.17 13.13 -1.54
C LEU A 120 -0.49 13.01 -0.16
N LEU A 121 -0.90 12.03 0.64
CA LEU A 121 -0.32 11.76 1.95
C LEU A 121 1.05 11.06 1.87
N PHE A 122 1.39 10.46 0.72
CA PHE A 122 2.63 9.71 0.56
C PHE A 122 3.88 10.55 0.83
N GLU A 123 3.93 11.82 0.39
CA GLU A 123 5.13 12.65 0.56
C GLU A 123 5.45 13.09 2.00
N PRO A 124 4.49 13.53 2.83
CA PRO A 124 4.77 13.70 4.25
C PRO A 124 5.08 12.36 4.92
N THR A 125 4.35 11.28 4.60
CA THR A 125 4.62 9.95 5.15
C THR A 125 6.02 9.46 4.82
N ARG A 126 6.50 9.61 3.57
CA ARG A 126 7.84 9.16 3.19
C ARG A 126 8.95 9.86 3.94
N ARG A 127 8.76 11.16 4.25
CA ARG A 127 9.73 11.93 5.05
C ARG A 127 9.79 11.39 6.47
N LEU A 128 8.62 11.21 7.10
CA LEU A 128 8.51 10.64 8.45
C LEU A 128 9.11 9.23 8.53
N VAL A 129 8.80 8.37 7.56
CA VAL A 129 9.36 7.01 7.48
C VAL A 129 10.87 7.06 7.23
N GLY A 130 11.33 8.00 6.40
CA GLY A 130 12.74 8.27 6.15
C GLY A 130 13.51 8.59 7.43
N ASP A 131 13.00 9.55 8.21
CA ASP A 131 13.60 10.03 9.45
C ASP A 131 13.56 8.95 10.54
N PHE A 132 12.41 8.30 10.73
CA PHE A 132 12.25 7.22 11.70
C PHE A 132 13.16 6.04 11.38
N ALA A 133 13.22 5.60 10.12
CA ALA A 133 14.11 4.52 9.70
C ALA A 133 15.60 4.89 9.80
N ALA A 134 15.93 6.18 9.79
CA ALA A 134 17.29 6.66 9.99
C ALA A 134 17.67 6.82 11.47
N SER A 135 16.70 6.73 12.39
CA SER A 135 16.96 6.90 13.83
C SER A 135 17.96 5.87 14.37
N PRO A 136 18.80 6.24 15.36
CA PRO A 136 19.79 5.34 15.95
C PRO A 136 19.15 4.06 16.51
N ALA A 137 17.98 4.17 17.15
CA ALA A 137 17.27 3.03 17.72
C ALA A 137 16.88 1.98 16.66
N VAL A 138 16.34 2.43 15.52
CA VAL A 138 15.95 1.51 14.43
C VAL A 138 17.17 0.89 13.77
N ARG A 139 18.25 1.66 13.59
CA ARG A 139 19.52 1.14 13.06
C ARG A 139 20.13 0.10 13.97
N GLU A 140 20.17 0.37 15.27
CA GLU A 140 20.69 -0.55 16.27
C GLU A 140 19.88 -1.85 16.31
N LEU A 141 18.56 -1.75 16.33
CA LEU A 141 17.68 -2.91 16.28
C LEU A 141 17.92 -3.74 15.01
N ALA A 142 18.03 -3.09 13.85
CA ALA A 142 18.28 -3.76 12.58
C ALA A 142 19.62 -4.51 12.61
N THR A 143 20.69 -3.89 13.11
CA THR A 143 22.00 -4.54 13.26
C THR A 143 21.92 -5.75 14.20
N ARG A 144 21.23 -5.63 15.33
CA ARG A 144 21.04 -6.73 16.29
C ARG A 144 20.27 -7.90 15.69
N VAL A 145 19.21 -7.64 14.94
CA VAL A 145 18.42 -8.69 14.28
C VAL A 145 19.26 -9.40 13.21
N LEU A 146 20.04 -8.65 12.42
CA LEU A 146 20.90 -9.23 11.39
C LEU A 146 22.08 -10.04 11.97
N SER A 147 22.53 -9.73 13.19
CA SER A 147 23.58 -10.50 13.88
C SER A 147 23.06 -11.78 14.56
N LEU A 148 21.74 -12.02 14.58
CA LEU A 148 21.14 -13.22 15.19
C LEU A 148 20.99 -14.39 14.20
N GLY A 149 21.30 -14.19 12.91
CA GLY A 149 21.30 -15.23 11.87
C GLY A 149 22.70 -15.52 11.39
#